data_AF-A0A959NZN1-F1
#
_entry.id   AF-A0A959NZN1-F1
#
_cell.length_a   1.000
_cell.length_b   1.000
_cell.length_c   1.000
_cell.angle_alpha   90.00
_cell.angle_beta   90.00
_cell.angle_gamma   90.00
#
_symmetry.space_group_name_H-M   'P 1'
#
loop_
_entity.id
_entity.type
_entity.pdbx_description
1 polymer ?
#
loop_
_entity_poly.entity_id
_entity_poly.type
_entity_poly.pdbx_seq_one_letter_code
_entity_poly.pdbx_strand_id
1 'polypeptide(L)'
;IEAAIVHIKFDKIENCQIDKKLFIKVVKASFGNRRKTLNNSLRNSIFTNCDFSSCELPLQKRAEELEVTDFIKLTEFIQNQICL
;
A
#
# COMPACT_ATOMS: atom_id res chain seq x y z
N ILE A 1 -2.26 30.57 -6.07
CA ILE A 1 -3.34 29.61 -5.78
C ILE A 1 -4.27 29.67 -6.97
N GLU A 2 -4.47 28.54 -7.63
CA GLU A 2 -5.34 28.43 -8.80
C GLU A 2 -6.43 27.41 -8.48
N ALA A 3 -7.63 27.63 -9.00
CA ALA A 3 -8.75 26.71 -8.82
C ALA A 3 -8.78 25.70 -9.97
N ALA A 4 -9.15 24.45 -9.64
CA ALA A 4 -9.37 23.38 -10.61
C ALA A 4 -10.70 22.69 -10.31
N ILE A 5 -11.40 22.25 -11.36
CA ILE A 5 -12.61 21.43 -11.25
C ILE A 5 -12.21 19.97 -11.48
N VAL A 6 -12.55 19.09 -10.55
CA VAL A 6 -12.31 17.65 -10.65
C VAL A 6 -13.65 16.91 -10.62
N HIS A 7 -13.92 16.10 -11.64
CA HIS A 7 -15.06 15.17 -11.65
C HIS A 7 -14.53 13.76 -11.40
N ILE A 8 -14.98 13.15 -10.31
CA ILE A 8 -14.64 11.77 -9.95
C ILE A 8 -15.83 10.88 -10.30
N LYS A 9 -15.62 9.92 -11.20
CA LYS A 9 -16.59 8.86 -11.50
C LYS A 9 -16.07 7.55 -10.90
N PHE A 10 -16.87 6.96 -10.02
CA PHE A 10 -16.58 5.65 -9.46
C PHE A 10 -17.14 4.59 -10.39
N ASP A 11 -16.26 3.81 -11.02
CA ASP A 11 -16.69 2.58 -11.67
C ASP A 11 -16.94 1.48 -10.63
N LYS A 12 -17.79 0.50 -10.96
CA LYS A 12 -17.97 -0.68 -10.12
C LYS A 12 -16.66 -1.46 -10.14
N ILE A 13 -15.92 -1.39 -9.04
CA ILE A 13 -14.72 -2.20 -8.83
C ILE A 13 -15.18 -3.65 -8.68
N GLU A 14 -14.70 -4.53 -9.56
CA GLU A 14 -14.89 -5.97 -9.43
C GLU A 14 -14.26 -6.47 -8.13
N ASN A 15 -14.87 -7.49 -7.54
CA ASN A 15 -14.64 -7.92 -6.17
C ASN A 15 -13.17 -8.37 -5.94
N CYS A 16 -12.30 -7.44 -5.55
CA CYS A 16 -10.93 -7.74 -5.15
C CYS A 16 -10.96 -8.36 -3.75
N GLN A 17 -10.36 -9.54 -3.57
CA GLN A 17 -10.39 -10.32 -2.33
C GLN A 17 -9.58 -9.70 -1.17
N ILE A 18 -9.23 -8.41 -1.28
CA ILE A 18 -8.48 -7.66 -0.28
C ILE A 18 -9.40 -7.01 0.77
N ASP A 19 -8.97 -7.03 2.03
CA ASP A 19 -9.59 -6.21 3.06
C ASP A 19 -9.30 -4.73 2.77
N LYS A 20 -10.36 -3.99 2.42
CA LYS A 20 -10.30 -2.54 2.14
C LYS A 20 -9.73 -1.74 3.31
N LYS A 21 -9.98 -2.15 4.56
CA LYS A 21 -9.41 -1.47 5.74
C LYS A 21 -7.91 -1.71 5.83
N LEU A 22 -7.45 -2.92 5.51
CA LEU A 22 -6.03 -3.23 5.43
C LEU A 22 -5.36 -2.44 4.30
N PHE A 23 -5.97 -2.38 3.12
CA PHE A 23 -5.46 -1.59 1.99
C PHE A 23 -5.20 -0.13 2.37
N ILE A 24 -6.17 0.52 3.04
CA ILE A 24 -6.01 1.90 3.53
C ILE A 24 -4.82 2.01 4.50
N LYS A 25 -4.65 1.05 5.41
CA LYS A 25 -3.54 1.03 6.35
C LYS A 25 -2.20 0.85 5.64
N VAL A 26 -2.13 -0.03 4.66
CA VAL A 26 -0.94 -0.26 3.82
C VAL A 26 -0.53 1.02 3.12
N VAL A 27 -1.45 1.66 2.37
CA VAL A 27 -1.17 2.92 1.68
C VAL A 27 -0.70 3.99 2.67
N LYS A 28 -1.38 4.17 3.81
CA LYS A 28 -0.97 5.14 4.83
C LYS A 28 0.41 4.86 5.41
N ALA A 29 0.74 3.60 5.69
CA ALA A 29 2.04 3.21 6.21
C ALA A 29 3.16 3.48 5.19
N SER A 30 2.93 3.21 3.91
CA SER A 30 3.86 3.49 2.83
C SER A 30 4.16 4.99 2.69
N PHE A 31 3.14 5.86 2.76
CA PHE A 31 3.30 7.31 2.61
C PHE A 31 3.67 8.05 3.90
N GLY A 32 3.56 7.41 5.07
CA GLY A 32 3.86 8.03 6.38
C GLY A 32 5.29 8.57 6.48
N ASN A 33 6.24 7.92 5.80
CA ASN A 33 7.62 8.35 5.67
C ASN A 33 7.98 8.66 4.21
N ARG A 34 7.29 9.63 3.60
CA ARG A 34 7.37 9.98 2.15
C ARG A 34 8.76 10.08 1.51
N ARG A 35 9.84 10.28 2.27
CA ARG A 35 11.23 10.37 1.76
C ARG A 35 12.06 9.09 1.96
N LYS A 36 11.44 8.03 2.47
CA LYS A 36 12.09 6.75 2.76
C LYS A 36 11.56 5.68 1.81
N THR A 37 12.38 4.65 1.61
CA THR A 37 11.97 3.46 0.86
C THR A 37 10.77 2.79 1.53
N LEU A 38 10.04 1.99 0.77
CA LEU A 38 8.87 1.26 1.21
C LEU A 38 9.20 0.34 2.39
N ASN A 39 10.33 -0.38 2.34
CA ASN A 39 10.80 -1.22 3.45
C ASN A 39 10.94 -0.41 4.75
N ASN A 40 11.59 0.75 4.69
CA ASN A 40 11.78 1.61 5.85
C ASN A 40 10.45 2.20 6.35
N SER A 41 9.54 2.51 5.45
CA SER A 41 8.22 3.06 5.80
C SER A 41 7.36 2.01 6.50
N LEU A 42 7.32 0.78 5.97
CA LEU A 42 6.56 -0.34 6.54
C LEU A 42 7.14 -0.81 7.88
N ARG A 43 8.47 -0.94 7.99
CA ARG A 43 9.12 -1.30 9.26
C ARG A 43 8.92 -0.27 10.36
N ASN A 44 8.82 1.02 10.01
CA ASN A 44 8.52 2.10 10.96
C ASN A 44 7.01 2.37 11.11
N SER A 45 6.17 1.34 10.93
CA SER A 45 4.71 1.45 10.98
C SER A 45 4.09 0.32 11.79
N ILE A 46 2.76 0.21 11.74
CA ILE A 46 2.01 -0.91 12.34
C ILE A 46 2.40 -2.29 11.78
N PHE A 47 3.14 -2.34 10.67
CA PHE A 47 3.64 -3.57 10.04
C PHE A 47 5.07 -3.93 10.45
N THR A 48 5.60 -3.34 11.54
CA THR A 48 6.96 -3.61 12.04
C THR A 48 7.26 -5.09 12.30
N ASN A 49 6.23 -5.90 12.59
CA ASN A 49 6.37 -7.33 12.89
C ASN A 49 6.06 -8.24 11.69
N CYS A 50 5.71 -7.68 10.53
CA CYS A 50 5.50 -8.48 9.32
C CYS A 50 6.86 -8.86 8.69
N ASP A 51 6.96 -10.10 8.20
CA ASP A 51 8.18 -10.54 7.51
C ASP A 51 8.06 -10.26 6.02
N PHE A 52 8.86 -9.32 5.52
CA PHE A 52 8.87 -8.97 4.10
C PHE A 52 9.95 -9.72 3.29
N SER A 53 10.63 -10.71 3.88
CA SER A 53 11.73 -11.45 3.23
C SER A 53 11.32 -12.15 1.93
N SER A 54 10.09 -12.66 1.88
CA SER A 54 9.49 -13.36 0.73
C SER A 54 8.65 -12.46 -0.18
N CYS A 55 8.67 -11.14 0.02
CA CYS A 55 7.89 -10.21 -0.77
C CYS A 55 8.54 -9.98 -2.15
N GLU A 56 7.83 -10.28 -3.23
CA GLU A 56 8.32 -10.09 -4.60
C GLU A 56 8.28 -8.62 -5.07
N LEU A 57 7.70 -7.72 -4.27
CA LEU A 57 7.59 -6.31 -4.60
C LEU A 57 8.92 -5.56 -4.38
N PRO A 58 9.21 -4.51 -5.17
CA PRO A 58 10.45 -3.74 -5.04
C PRO A 58 10.42 -2.82 -3.81
N LEU A 59 10.69 -3.35 -2.62
CA LEU A 59 10.65 -2.61 -1.34
C LEU A 59 11.70 -1.49 -1.20
N GLN A 60 12.67 -1.44 -2.11
CA GLN A 60 13.66 -0.37 -2.25
C GLN A 60 13.08 0.91 -2.88
N LYS A 61 11.95 0.82 -3.60
CA LYS A 61 11.25 1.99 -4.14
C LYS A 61 10.59 2.80 -3.03
N ARG A 62 10.28 4.06 -3.30
CA ARG A 62 9.44 4.93 -2.46
C ARG A 62 7.98 4.77 -2.82
N ALA A 63 7.09 5.16 -1.90
CA ALA A 63 5.64 5.00 -2.08
C ALA A 63 5.09 5.70 -3.33
N GLU A 64 5.64 6.86 -3.71
CA GLU A 64 5.21 7.58 -4.92
C GLU A 64 5.68 6.94 -6.24
N GLU A 65 6.56 5.94 -6.19
CA GLU A 65 7.06 5.20 -7.36
C GLU A 65 6.27 3.89 -7.61
N LEU A 66 5.21 3.65 -6.83
CA LEU A 66 4.34 2.48 -6.92
C LEU A 66 3.04 2.80 -7.65
N GLU A 67 2.56 1.83 -8.40
CA GLU A 67 1.23 1.86 -9.01
C GLU A 67 0.15 1.35 -8.04
N VAL A 68 -1.12 1.63 -8.33
CA VAL A 68 -2.26 1.13 -7.53
C VAL A 68 -2.24 -0.40 -7.42
N THR A 69 -1.85 -1.08 -8.50
CA THR A 69 -1.71 -2.55 -8.55
C THR A 69 -0.64 -3.08 -7.62
N ASP A 70 0.45 -2.33 -7.40
CA ASP A 70 1.50 -2.72 -6.46
C ASP A 70 0.99 -2.67 -5.01
N PHE A 71 0.17 -1.66 -4.67
CA PHE A 71 -0.47 -1.57 -3.36
C PHE A 71 -1.47 -2.70 -3.12
N ILE A 72 -2.19 -3.13 -4.16
CA ILE A 72 -3.11 -4.27 -4.08
C ILE A 72 -2.30 -5.54 -3.74
N LYS A 73 -1.25 -5.84 -4.50
CA LYS A 73 -0.37 -7.00 -4.26
C LYS A 73 0.28 -6.96 -2.87
N LEU A 74 0.71 -5.78 -2.42
CA LEU A 74 1.30 -5.60 -1.09
C LEU A 74 0.28 -5.91 0.01
N THR A 75 -0.97 -5.51 -0.20
CA THR A 75 -2.07 -5.79 0.72
C THR A 75 -2.39 -7.27 0.76
N GLU A 76 -2.44 -7.95 -0.39
CA GLU A 76 -2.63 -9.40 -0.48
C GLU A 76 -1.51 -10.16 0.25
N PHE A 77 -0.26 -9.77 0.03
CA PHE A 77 0.90 -10.33 0.72
C PHE A 77 0.77 -10.24 2.25
N ILE A 78 0.47 -9.03 2.76
CA ILE A 78 0.32 -8.81 4.21
C ILE A 78 -0.89 -9.57 4.77
N GLN A 79 -2.00 -9.61 4.03
CA GLN A 79 -3.21 -10.32 4.45
C GLN A 79 -2.94 -11.82 4.63
N ASN A 80 -2.18 -12.43 3.72
CA ASN A 80 -1.82 -13.85 3.79
C ASN A 80 -0.90 -14.18 4.98
N GLN A 81 -0.14 -13.21 5.51
CA GLN A 81 0.70 -13.40 6.68
C GLN A 81 -0.03 -13.25 8.01
N ILE A 82 -1.06 -12.39 8.05
CA ILE A 82 -1.86 -12.17 9.27
C ILE A 82 -2.91 -13.27 9.45
N CYS A 83 -3.29 -13.96 8.37
CA CYS A 83 -4.25 -15.07 8.37
C CYS A 83 -3.63 -16.47 8.63
N LEU A 84 -2.35 -16.56 8.98
CA LEU A 84 -1.68 -17.78 9.47
C LEU A 84 -1.39 -17.65 10.97
#